data_AF-A0A7S2JYE8-F1
#
_entry.id   AF-A0A7S2JYE8-F1
#
_cell.length_a   1.000
_cell.length_b   1.000
_cell.length_c   1.000
_cell.angle_alpha   90.00
_cell.angle_beta   90.00
_cell.angle_gamma   90.00
#
_symmetry.space_group_name_H-M   'P 1'
#
loop_
_entity.id
_entity.type
_entity.pdbx_description
1 polymer ?
#
loop_
_entity_poly.entity_id
_entity_poly.type
_entity_poly.pdbx_seq_one_letter_code
_entity_poly.pdbx_strand_id
1 'polypeptide(L)'
;VIVGVDWRGMTRYDLPVIIKCLMSRPDDFHAVRDNLIQGFVNKLCVQYFVKNKLIKMDWFKFDVSNVENCGESNCTISEARPEYVFYGNSQGGILGAGYNAFVGDANLISRTILGVPGTTFALVIGRSSILEKFKDFLLFNLYHHRHTRILLSLFQMGWDTLEASGLLAQPVNYNSIPRVLMQSGVGDSVVANVATETLARSYRASLLPGNARQIFGLDVEQPANAEWDGPHTTLTELYFEQEVKESVDKRISIPDFNNVHHCVHRDSALKEQLIKFIDTGKVVDPCTDDNCWRERASNHC
;
A
#
# COMPACT_ATOMS: atom_id res chain seq x y z
N VAL A 1 -0.68 -0.99 -19.99
CA VAL A 1 -2.05 -1.52 -19.81
C VAL A 1 -2.36 -1.47 -18.32
N ILE A 2 -3.48 -0.88 -17.90
CA ILE A 2 -3.92 -0.91 -16.50
C ILE A 2 -5.06 -1.92 -16.41
N VAL A 3 -4.94 -2.86 -15.46
CA VAL A 3 -5.98 -3.84 -15.18
C VAL A 3 -6.40 -3.70 -13.72
N GLY A 4 -7.69 -3.49 -13.50
CA GLY A 4 -8.27 -3.29 -12.18
C GLY A 4 -9.41 -4.26 -11.92
N VAL A 5 -9.47 -4.76 -10.69
CA VAL A 5 -10.64 -5.42 -10.13
C VAL A 5 -10.91 -4.87 -8.74
N ASP A 6 -12.18 -4.80 -8.39
CA ASP A 6 -12.65 -4.31 -7.10
C ASP A 6 -12.12 -5.19 -5.94
N TRP A 7 -11.77 -4.55 -4.82
CA TRP A 7 -11.42 -5.21 -3.56
C TRP A 7 -12.69 -5.71 -2.87
N ARG A 8 -13.31 -6.79 -3.37
CA ARG A 8 -14.44 -7.45 -2.70
C ARG A 8 -14.10 -7.64 -1.22
N GLY A 9 -15.05 -7.35 -0.33
CA GLY A 9 -14.86 -7.23 1.12
C GLY A 9 -14.69 -5.79 1.59
N MET A 10 -14.30 -4.86 0.71
CA MET A 10 -14.10 -3.44 1.00
C MET A 10 -14.50 -2.53 -0.18
N THR A 11 -15.50 -2.95 -0.97
CA THR A 11 -16.07 -2.16 -2.08
C THR A 11 -17.32 -1.41 -1.63
N ARG A 12 -17.84 -0.54 -2.49
CA ARG A 12 -19.19 0.05 -2.31
C ARG A 12 -20.30 -1.00 -2.19
N TYR A 13 -20.13 -2.18 -2.78
CA TYR A 13 -21.10 -3.27 -2.72
C TYR A 13 -21.05 -4.04 -1.40
N ASP A 14 -19.94 -3.92 -0.66
CA ASP A 14 -19.76 -4.49 0.68
C ASP A 14 -20.37 -3.62 1.78
N LEU A 15 -20.62 -2.34 1.47
CA LEU A 15 -21.05 -1.34 2.45
C LEU A 15 -22.29 -1.77 3.27
N PRO A 16 -23.34 -2.39 2.69
CA PRO A 16 -24.47 -2.87 3.49
C PRO A 16 -24.08 -3.91 4.54
N VAL A 17 -23.15 -4.82 4.20
CA VAL A 17 -22.66 -5.85 5.13
C VAL A 17 -21.81 -5.22 6.22
N ILE A 18 -20.92 -4.29 5.85
CA ILE A 18 -20.09 -3.55 6.81
C ILE A 18 -20.95 -2.74 7.77
N ILE A 19 -21.91 -1.96 7.27
CA ILE A 19 -22.81 -1.14 8.11
C ILE A 19 -23.61 -2.04 9.06
N LYS A 20 -24.19 -3.14 8.56
CA LYS A 20 -24.93 -4.11 9.39
C LYS A 20 -24.04 -4.69 10.49
N CYS A 21 -22.80 -5.03 10.16
CA CYS A 21 -21.79 -5.54 11.07
C CYS A 21 -21.47 -4.53 12.19
N LEU A 22 -21.27 -3.25 11.84
CA LEU A 22 -20.96 -2.19 12.81
C LEU A 22 -22.18 -1.82 13.68
N MET A 23 -23.37 -1.73 13.07
CA MET A 23 -24.59 -1.19 13.69
C MET A 23 -25.42 -2.19 14.48
N SER A 24 -25.41 -3.49 14.15
CA SER A 24 -26.31 -4.46 14.82
C SER A 24 -25.75 -5.86 15.03
N ARG A 25 -24.80 -6.31 14.21
CA ARG A 25 -24.35 -7.72 14.19
C ARG A 25 -22.84 -7.85 14.04
N PRO A 26 -22.04 -7.52 15.08
CA PRO A 26 -20.58 -7.63 15.00
C PRO A 26 -20.09 -9.06 14.68
N ASP A 27 -20.90 -10.08 14.96
CA ASP A 27 -20.70 -11.47 14.58
C ASP A 27 -20.70 -11.70 13.06
N ASP A 28 -21.35 -10.83 12.27
CA ASP A 28 -21.34 -10.90 10.80
C ASP A 28 -19.95 -10.52 10.21
N PHE A 29 -18.96 -10.16 11.02
CA PHE A 29 -17.62 -9.79 10.57
C PHE A 29 -16.91 -10.90 9.77
N HIS A 30 -17.25 -12.17 10.03
CA HIS A 30 -16.78 -13.29 9.21
C HIS A 30 -17.14 -13.11 7.72
N ALA A 31 -18.28 -12.51 7.40
CA ALA A 31 -18.66 -12.23 6.02
C ALA A 31 -17.74 -11.16 5.39
N VAL A 32 -17.31 -10.14 6.15
CA VAL A 32 -16.35 -9.13 5.68
C VAL A 32 -15.02 -9.80 5.36
N ARG A 33 -14.52 -10.65 6.26
CA ARG A 33 -13.32 -11.46 6.07
C ARG A 33 -13.42 -12.35 4.83
N ASP A 34 -14.49 -13.12 4.69
CA ASP A 34 -14.64 -14.08 3.59
C ASP A 34 -14.81 -13.37 2.24
N ASN A 35 -15.47 -12.21 2.23
CA ASN A 35 -15.54 -11.36 1.03
C ASN A 35 -14.14 -10.81 0.66
N LEU A 36 -13.31 -10.44 1.64
CA LEU A 36 -11.93 -10.02 1.41
C LEU A 36 -11.07 -11.14 0.80
N ILE A 37 -11.21 -12.39 1.28
CA ILE A 37 -10.57 -13.56 0.67
C ILE A 37 -10.96 -13.68 -0.80
N GLN A 38 -12.25 -13.53 -1.13
CA GLN A 38 -12.70 -13.51 -2.53
C GLN A 38 -12.05 -12.36 -3.32
N GLY A 39 -11.87 -11.19 -2.71
CA GLY A 39 -11.14 -10.07 -3.31
C GLY A 39 -9.69 -10.41 -3.67
N PHE A 40 -8.97 -11.10 -2.79
CA PHE A 40 -7.61 -11.62 -3.06
C PHE A 40 -7.62 -12.60 -4.22
N VAL A 41 -8.52 -13.60 -4.20
CA VAL A 41 -8.63 -14.62 -5.25
C VAL A 41 -8.99 -13.98 -6.60
N ASN A 42 -9.90 -13.02 -6.65
CA ASN A 42 -10.26 -12.32 -7.88
C ASN A 42 -9.05 -11.61 -8.51
N LYS A 43 -8.21 -10.95 -7.69
CA LYS A 43 -6.97 -10.32 -8.15
C LYS A 43 -5.97 -11.35 -8.66
N LEU A 44 -5.82 -12.46 -7.93
CA LEU A 44 -4.94 -13.55 -8.32
C LEU A 44 -5.34 -14.11 -9.68
N CYS A 45 -6.63 -14.42 -9.86
CA CYS A 45 -7.18 -14.95 -11.12
C CYS A 45 -6.95 -13.99 -12.28
N VAL A 46 -7.20 -12.70 -12.10
CA VAL A 46 -7.00 -11.70 -13.16
C VAL A 46 -5.51 -11.53 -13.48
N GLN A 47 -4.63 -11.44 -12.48
CA GLN A 47 -3.19 -11.36 -12.72
C GLN A 47 -2.65 -12.60 -13.43
N TYR A 48 -3.07 -13.79 -12.98
CA TYR A 48 -2.71 -15.05 -13.63
C TYR A 48 -3.21 -15.10 -15.08
N PHE A 49 -4.46 -14.70 -15.32
CA PHE A 49 -5.03 -14.65 -16.67
C PHE A 49 -4.26 -13.66 -17.55
N VAL A 50 -4.00 -12.44 -17.06
CA VAL A 50 -3.27 -11.41 -17.82
C VAL A 50 -1.87 -11.93 -18.19
N LYS A 51 -1.14 -12.47 -17.20
CA LYS A 51 0.24 -12.94 -17.39
C LYS A 51 0.36 -14.19 -18.25
N ASN A 52 -0.54 -15.16 -18.09
CA ASN A 52 -0.38 -16.48 -18.72
C ASN A 52 -1.25 -16.70 -19.95
N LYS A 53 -2.33 -15.92 -20.13
CA LYS A 53 -3.35 -16.13 -21.16
C LYS A 53 -3.56 -14.91 -22.05
N LEU A 54 -3.89 -13.74 -21.47
CA LEU A 54 -4.23 -12.53 -22.24
C LEU A 54 -3.12 -12.15 -23.21
N ILE A 55 -1.89 -12.06 -22.71
CA ILE A 55 -0.75 -11.68 -23.57
C ILE A 55 -0.49 -12.67 -24.70
N LYS A 56 -0.95 -13.93 -24.59
CA LYS A 56 -0.76 -14.99 -25.60
C LYS A 56 -1.85 -14.99 -26.68
N MET A 57 -2.94 -14.25 -26.49
CA MET A 57 -4.01 -14.13 -27.46
C MET A 57 -3.50 -13.45 -28.73
N ASP A 58 -4.05 -13.81 -29.89
CA ASP A 58 -3.58 -13.30 -31.19
C ASP A 58 -3.64 -11.77 -31.28
N TRP A 59 -4.50 -11.14 -30.50
CA TRP A 59 -4.74 -9.70 -30.50
C TRP A 59 -3.65 -8.92 -29.75
N PHE A 60 -2.82 -9.64 -28.97
CA PHE A 60 -1.65 -9.11 -28.27
C PHE A 60 -0.33 -9.59 -28.90
N LYS A 61 -0.39 -10.29 -30.05
CA LYS A 61 0.80 -10.61 -30.86
C LYS A 61 1.11 -9.41 -31.75
N PHE A 62 2.26 -8.79 -31.51
CA PHE A 62 2.80 -7.77 -32.41
C PHE A 62 3.73 -8.47 -33.41
N ASP A 63 3.63 -8.11 -34.69
CA ASP A 63 4.52 -8.62 -35.74
C ASP A 63 5.90 -7.97 -35.58
N VAL A 64 6.80 -8.67 -34.87
CA VAL A 64 8.20 -8.27 -34.70
C VAL A 64 9.05 -9.25 -35.51
N SER A 65 9.04 -9.08 -36.83
CA SER A 65 9.64 -9.99 -37.82
C SER A 65 11.18 -10.07 -37.78
N ASN A 66 11.87 -9.31 -36.91
CA ASN A 66 13.33 -9.16 -36.92
C ASN A 66 14.03 -9.30 -35.54
N VAL A 67 13.41 -9.92 -34.53
CA VAL A 67 14.01 -9.97 -33.18
C VAL A 67 14.46 -11.38 -32.80
N GLU A 68 15.76 -11.63 -32.90
CA GLU A 68 16.42 -12.91 -32.53
C GLU A 68 16.26 -13.28 -31.04
N ASN A 69 15.88 -12.33 -30.17
CA ASN A 69 15.81 -12.50 -28.71
C ASN A 69 14.40 -12.77 -28.14
N CYS A 70 13.35 -12.88 -28.97
CA CYS A 70 11.98 -12.98 -28.47
C CYS A 70 11.54 -14.37 -27.97
N GLY A 71 12.18 -15.47 -28.40
CA GLY A 71 11.81 -16.83 -27.98
C GLY A 71 10.31 -17.14 -28.12
N GLU A 72 9.75 -18.02 -27.26
CA GLU A 72 8.31 -18.35 -27.21
C GLU A 72 7.41 -17.24 -26.59
N SER A 73 7.96 -16.05 -26.27
CA SER A 73 7.23 -15.00 -25.56
C SER A 73 6.78 -13.90 -26.51
N ASN A 74 5.50 -13.50 -26.43
CA ASN A 74 4.97 -12.39 -27.20
C ASN A 74 5.68 -11.09 -26.79
N CYS A 75 6.53 -10.59 -27.67
CA CYS A 75 7.25 -9.33 -27.48
C CYS A 75 6.28 -8.14 -27.50
N THR A 76 6.51 -7.18 -26.60
CA THR A 76 5.84 -5.87 -26.62
C THR A 76 6.46 -5.00 -27.71
N ILE A 77 5.84 -3.84 -27.98
CA ILE A 77 6.39 -2.81 -28.89
C ILE A 77 7.83 -2.39 -28.49
N SER A 78 8.20 -2.53 -27.22
CA SER A 78 9.53 -2.19 -26.70
C SER A 78 10.52 -3.35 -26.72
N GLU A 79 10.19 -4.47 -27.36
CA GLU A 79 11.05 -5.66 -27.48
C GLU A 79 11.54 -6.24 -26.13
N ALA A 80 10.81 -5.93 -25.05
CA ALA A 80 11.12 -6.35 -23.69
C ALA A 80 10.01 -7.25 -23.13
N ARG A 81 10.35 -8.07 -22.12
CA ARG A 81 9.34 -8.84 -21.40
C ARG A 81 8.41 -7.89 -20.64
N PRO A 82 7.08 -8.12 -20.67
CA PRO A 82 6.15 -7.31 -19.90
C PRO A 82 6.42 -7.47 -18.41
N GLU A 83 6.41 -6.34 -17.72
CA GLU A 83 6.58 -6.25 -16.27
C GLU A 83 5.22 -6.09 -15.59
N TYR A 84 5.04 -6.73 -14.44
CA TYR A 84 3.77 -6.78 -13.74
C TYR A 84 3.90 -6.01 -12.43
N VAL A 85 3.45 -4.77 -12.45
CA VAL A 85 3.53 -3.87 -11.31
C VAL A 85 2.18 -3.81 -10.59
N PHE A 86 2.17 -4.07 -9.29
CA PHE A 86 1.03 -3.78 -8.43
C PHE A 86 1.14 -2.37 -7.87
N TYR A 87 0.05 -1.60 -7.93
CA TYR A 87 -0.05 -0.28 -7.31
C TYR A 87 -1.28 -0.24 -6.41
N GLY A 88 -1.08 0.10 -5.13
CA GLY A 88 -2.14 0.27 -4.16
C GLY A 88 -1.91 1.52 -3.32
N ASN A 89 -2.92 2.39 -3.24
CA ASN A 89 -2.89 3.61 -2.42
C ASN A 89 -3.87 3.50 -1.24
N SER A 90 -3.48 3.99 -0.06
CA SER A 90 -4.30 3.98 1.16
C SER A 90 -4.72 2.56 1.54
N GLN A 91 -6.02 2.29 1.68
CA GLN A 91 -6.58 0.94 1.84
C GLN A 91 -6.04 -0.05 0.81
N GLY A 92 -5.81 0.38 -0.43
CA GLY A 92 -5.19 -0.45 -1.47
C GLY A 92 -3.73 -0.79 -1.18
N GLY A 93 -2.99 0.08 -0.49
CA GLY A 93 -1.63 -0.20 -0.01
C GLY A 93 -1.62 -1.11 1.21
N ILE A 94 -2.57 -0.94 2.13
CA ILE A 94 -2.73 -1.79 3.33
C ILE A 94 -3.07 -3.24 2.93
N LEU A 95 -4.14 -3.42 2.15
CA LEU A 95 -4.54 -4.73 1.63
C LEU A 95 -3.52 -5.25 0.60
N GLY A 96 -2.93 -4.34 -0.18
CA GLY A 96 -1.92 -4.64 -1.18
C GLY A 96 -0.66 -5.25 -0.59
N ALA A 97 -0.23 -4.80 0.59
CA ALA A 97 0.90 -5.41 1.29
C ALA A 97 0.62 -6.86 1.72
N GLY A 98 -0.57 -7.13 2.27
CA GLY A 98 -0.99 -8.50 2.60
C GLY A 98 -1.10 -9.37 1.34
N TYR A 99 -1.66 -8.83 0.27
CA TYR A 99 -1.77 -9.52 -1.02
C TYR A 99 -0.40 -9.81 -1.65
N ASN A 100 0.53 -8.87 -1.57
CA ASN A 100 1.89 -9.03 -2.04
C ASN A 100 2.60 -10.20 -1.33
N ALA A 101 2.42 -10.31 -0.02
CA ALA A 101 2.92 -11.45 0.75
C ALA A 101 2.26 -12.77 0.33
N PHE A 102 0.94 -12.75 0.10
CA PHE A 102 0.17 -13.93 -0.32
C PHE A 102 0.58 -14.47 -1.70
N VAL A 103 0.86 -13.59 -2.67
CA VAL A 103 1.17 -14.01 -4.06
C VAL A 103 2.67 -14.06 -4.39
N GLY A 104 3.54 -13.78 -3.41
CA GLY A 104 4.99 -13.73 -3.62
C GLY A 104 5.53 -15.00 -4.26
N ASP A 105 5.17 -16.17 -3.73
CA ASP A 105 5.63 -17.47 -4.25
C ASP A 105 5.09 -17.79 -5.65
N ALA A 106 3.96 -17.19 -6.05
CA ALA A 106 3.39 -17.37 -7.38
C ALA A 106 4.14 -16.56 -8.46
N ASN A 107 5.06 -15.67 -8.05
CA ASN A 107 5.86 -14.82 -8.93
C ASN A 107 5.00 -14.10 -9.98
N LEU A 108 3.83 -13.59 -9.59
CA LEU A 108 2.89 -12.93 -10.51
C LEU A 108 3.16 -11.43 -10.64
N ILE A 109 3.86 -10.86 -9.66
CA ILE A 109 4.17 -9.43 -9.55
C ILE A 109 5.69 -9.33 -9.49
N SER A 110 6.27 -8.45 -10.30
CA SER A 110 7.72 -8.17 -10.24
C SER A 110 8.03 -6.98 -9.33
N ARG A 111 7.09 -6.04 -9.20
CA ARG A 111 7.25 -4.82 -8.41
C ARG A 111 5.94 -4.41 -7.76
N THR A 112 6.02 -3.89 -6.54
CA THR A 112 4.88 -3.49 -5.74
C THR A 112 5.08 -2.07 -5.26
N ILE A 113 4.08 -1.22 -5.45
CA ILE A 113 4.07 0.16 -4.98
C ILE A 113 2.92 0.32 -4.00
N LEU A 114 3.26 0.79 -2.81
CA LEU A 114 2.35 0.97 -1.69
C LEU A 114 2.35 2.45 -1.30
N GLY A 115 1.34 3.19 -1.77
CA GLY A 115 1.13 4.60 -1.45
C GLY A 115 0.34 4.77 -0.15
N VAL A 116 0.83 5.60 0.75
CA VAL A 116 0.31 5.85 2.11
C VAL A 116 -0.22 4.57 2.80
N PRO A 117 0.60 3.49 2.88
CA PRO A 117 0.17 2.22 3.45
C PRO A 117 0.35 2.23 4.98
N GLY A 118 -0.15 1.20 5.66
CA GLY A 118 0.08 1.03 7.09
C GLY A 118 -0.39 -0.33 7.60
N THR A 119 -0.01 -0.66 8.84
CA THR A 119 -0.48 -1.84 9.55
C THR A 119 -0.46 -1.58 11.06
N THR A 120 -1.30 -2.20 11.88
CA THR A 120 -2.44 -3.04 11.53
C THR A 120 -3.72 -2.23 11.37
N PHE A 121 -4.80 -2.78 10.81
CA PHE A 121 -6.07 -2.06 10.66
C PHE A 121 -6.60 -1.49 11.99
N ALA A 122 -6.50 -2.23 13.09
CA ALA A 122 -6.89 -1.73 14.40
C ALA A 122 -6.12 -0.46 14.82
N LEU A 123 -4.84 -0.38 14.47
CA LEU A 123 -4.02 0.81 14.71
C LEU A 123 -4.38 1.94 13.73
N VAL A 124 -4.46 1.63 12.44
CA VAL A 124 -4.76 2.59 11.37
C VAL A 124 -6.12 3.22 11.58
N ILE A 125 -7.20 2.41 11.59
CA ILE A 125 -8.57 2.87 11.81
C ILE A 125 -8.65 3.60 13.15
N GLY A 126 -8.02 3.02 14.16
CA GLY A 126 -7.96 3.59 15.48
C GLY A 126 -7.41 5.02 15.55
N ARG A 127 -6.43 5.37 14.74
CA ARG A 127 -5.80 6.71 14.75
C ARG A 127 -6.21 7.57 13.56
N SER A 128 -7.14 7.11 12.75
CA SER A 128 -7.58 7.78 11.54
C SER A 128 -8.64 8.84 11.83
N SER A 129 -8.52 10.01 11.20
CA SER A 129 -9.60 11.00 11.11
C SER A 129 -10.88 10.41 10.46
N ILE A 130 -10.75 9.33 9.67
CA ILE A 130 -11.89 8.62 9.07
C ILE A 130 -12.73 7.90 10.14
N LEU A 131 -12.17 7.56 11.30
CA LEU A 131 -12.90 6.89 12.38
C LEU A 131 -14.12 7.69 12.83
N GLU A 132 -14.08 9.03 12.80
CA GLU A 132 -15.24 9.86 13.17
C GLU A 132 -16.47 9.53 12.32
N LYS A 133 -16.30 9.11 11.06
CA LYS A 133 -17.42 8.70 10.20
C LYS A 133 -18.06 7.36 10.58
N PHE A 134 -17.28 6.47 11.20
CA PHE A 134 -17.71 5.11 11.55
C PHE A 134 -18.04 4.93 13.02
N LYS A 135 -17.55 5.83 13.86
CA LYS A 135 -17.76 5.84 15.31
C LYS A 135 -19.25 5.89 15.66
N ASP A 136 -20.04 6.70 14.96
CA ASP A 136 -21.49 6.78 15.20
C ASP A 136 -22.17 5.43 14.95
N PHE A 137 -21.78 4.71 13.89
CA PHE A 137 -22.30 3.37 13.61
C PHE A 137 -21.93 2.36 14.72
N LEU A 138 -20.69 2.42 15.20
CA LEU A 138 -20.19 1.55 16.27
C LEU A 138 -20.89 1.82 17.60
N LEU A 139 -21.24 3.08 17.89
CA LEU A 139 -21.88 3.47 19.14
C LEU A 139 -23.37 3.12 19.23
N PHE A 140 -24.02 2.67 18.14
CA PHE A 140 -25.37 2.08 18.23
C PHE A 140 -25.40 0.78 19.04
N ASN A 141 -24.33 -0.03 18.97
CA ASN A 141 -24.19 -1.27 19.76
C ASN A 141 -23.27 -1.14 20.97
N LEU A 142 -22.39 -0.14 20.98
CA LEU A 142 -21.32 -0.02 21.96
C LEU A 142 -21.53 1.20 22.84
N TYR A 143 -21.54 0.98 24.16
CA TYR A 143 -21.78 2.04 25.13
C TYR A 143 -20.62 3.03 25.32
N HIS A 144 -19.38 2.65 24.99
CA HIS A 144 -18.17 3.45 25.28
C HIS A 144 -17.10 3.30 24.19
N HIS A 145 -16.29 4.34 23.98
CA HIS A 145 -15.14 4.32 23.05
C HIS A 145 -14.11 3.22 23.36
N ARG A 146 -14.02 2.79 24.64
CA ARG A 146 -13.19 1.65 25.03
C ARG A 146 -13.68 0.36 24.38
N HIS A 147 -14.99 0.14 24.30
CA HIS A 147 -15.54 -1.04 23.65
C HIS A 147 -15.31 -1.01 22.14
N THR A 148 -15.34 0.18 21.52
CA THR A 148 -14.96 0.35 20.11
C THR A 148 -13.53 -0.13 19.86
N ARG A 149 -12.60 0.18 20.76
CA ARG A 149 -11.22 -0.29 20.67
C ARG A 149 -11.10 -1.79 20.82
N ILE A 150 -11.76 -2.36 21.83
CA ILE A 150 -11.76 -3.82 22.03
C ILE A 150 -12.34 -4.52 20.81
N LEU A 151 -13.46 -4.03 20.26
CA LEU A 151 -14.07 -4.62 19.07
C LEU A 151 -13.16 -4.54 17.84
N LEU A 152 -12.51 -3.39 17.60
CA LEU A 152 -11.54 -3.27 16.51
C LEU A 152 -10.36 -4.24 16.67
N SER A 153 -9.87 -4.45 17.90
CA SER A 153 -8.85 -5.46 18.18
C SER A 153 -9.34 -6.89 17.95
N LEU A 154 -10.61 -7.19 18.18
CA LEU A 154 -11.20 -8.50 17.84
C LEU A 154 -11.33 -8.68 16.32
N PHE A 155 -11.79 -7.64 15.62
CA PHE A 155 -11.86 -7.63 14.16
C PHE A 155 -10.49 -7.80 13.50
N GLN A 156 -9.44 -7.25 14.11
CA GLN A 156 -8.07 -7.43 13.66
C GLN A 156 -7.70 -8.90 13.47
N MET A 157 -8.14 -9.79 14.37
CA MET A 157 -7.86 -11.23 14.26
C MET A 157 -8.38 -11.84 12.96
N GLY A 158 -9.50 -11.32 12.42
CA GLY A 158 -10.02 -11.78 11.13
C GLY A 158 -9.34 -11.12 9.92
N TRP A 159 -8.75 -9.94 10.10
CA TRP A 159 -7.96 -9.27 9.08
C TRP A 159 -6.49 -9.72 9.06
N ASP A 160 -6.01 -10.41 10.08
CA ASP A 160 -4.57 -10.70 10.23
C ASP A 160 -3.95 -11.39 9.01
N THR A 161 -4.74 -12.21 8.28
CA THR A 161 -4.33 -12.92 7.06
C THR A 161 -4.63 -12.17 5.76
N LEU A 162 -5.27 -10.99 5.81
CA LEU A 162 -5.85 -10.28 4.67
C LEU A 162 -5.44 -8.80 4.60
N GLU A 163 -4.60 -8.35 5.52
CA GLU A 163 -3.88 -7.08 5.44
C GLU A 163 -2.40 -7.31 5.74
N ALA A 164 -1.65 -6.22 5.83
CA ALA A 164 -0.21 -6.22 5.93
C ALA A 164 0.34 -6.85 7.23
N SER A 165 -0.52 -7.06 8.23
CA SER A 165 -0.23 -7.70 9.51
C SER A 165 0.38 -9.09 9.39
N GLY A 166 0.08 -9.84 8.31
CA GLY A 166 0.68 -11.16 8.09
C GLY A 166 2.21 -11.11 7.98
N LEU A 167 2.77 -9.98 7.54
CA LEU A 167 4.22 -9.76 7.47
C LEU A 167 4.87 -9.49 8.84
N LEU A 168 4.07 -9.19 9.87
CA LEU A 168 4.56 -9.04 11.24
C LEU A 168 4.86 -10.40 11.89
N ALA A 169 4.23 -11.47 11.41
CA ALA A 169 4.37 -12.81 11.96
C ALA A 169 5.51 -13.57 11.26
N GLN A 170 6.51 -14.01 12.03
CA GLN A 170 7.60 -14.85 11.53
C GLN A 170 7.17 -16.34 11.46
N PRO A 171 7.68 -17.12 10.50
CA PRO A 171 8.66 -16.76 9.47
C PRO A 171 8.03 -16.10 8.23
N VAL A 172 8.68 -15.06 7.70
CA VAL A 172 8.35 -14.47 6.40
C VAL A 172 9.39 -14.90 5.36
N ASN A 173 8.94 -15.43 4.21
CA ASN A 173 9.82 -15.75 3.09
C ASN A 173 10.17 -14.48 2.29
N TYR A 174 11.17 -13.73 2.74
CA TYR A 174 11.58 -12.48 2.06
C TYR A 174 12.06 -12.69 0.62
N ASN A 175 12.53 -13.88 0.26
CA ASN A 175 13.00 -14.16 -1.10
C ASN A 175 11.86 -14.21 -2.13
N SER A 176 10.61 -14.38 -1.70
CA SER A 176 9.45 -14.37 -2.59
C SER A 176 8.73 -13.03 -2.65
N ILE A 177 9.16 -12.04 -1.86
CA ILE A 177 8.62 -10.69 -1.91
C ILE A 177 9.24 -9.96 -3.12
N PRO A 178 8.44 -9.40 -4.05
CA PRO A 178 8.95 -8.62 -5.17
C PRO A 178 9.59 -7.31 -4.69
N ARG A 179 10.19 -6.53 -5.60
CA ARG A 179 10.71 -5.21 -5.22
C ARG A 179 9.57 -4.32 -4.72
N VAL A 180 9.75 -3.62 -3.61
CA VAL A 180 8.69 -2.79 -3.00
C VAL A 180 9.12 -1.33 -2.88
N LEU A 181 8.27 -0.41 -3.35
CA LEU A 181 8.38 1.02 -3.09
C LEU A 181 7.20 1.48 -2.21
N MET A 182 7.50 1.93 -1.00
CA MET A 182 6.54 2.54 -0.09
C MET A 182 6.71 4.05 -0.08
N GLN A 183 5.60 4.78 -0.12
CA GLN A 183 5.58 6.24 -0.04
C GLN A 183 4.61 6.68 1.05
N SER A 184 5.01 7.58 1.95
CA SER A 184 4.14 8.14 3.00
C SER A 184 4.35 9.62 3.23
N GLY A 185 3.46 10.23 4.01
CA GLY A 185 3.56 11.64 4.41
C GLY A 185 3.57 11.75 5.94
N VAL A 186 4.58 12.40 6.50
CA VAL A 186 4.65 12.74 7.93
C VAL A 186 3.64 13.82 8.24
N GLY A 187 2.74 13.55 9.19
CA GLY A 187 1.58 14.39 9.49
C GLY A 187 0.27 13.88 8.89
N ASP A 188 0.24 12.68 8.32
CA ASP A 188 -0.99 12.08 7.77
C ASP A 188 -2.04 11.83 8.87
N SER A 189 -3.19 12.49 8.74
CA SER A 189 -4.35 12.33 9.65
C SER A 189 -5.14 11.04 9.43
N VAL A 190 -4.97 10.36 8.30
CA VAL A 190 -5.74 9.19 7.89
C VAL A 190 -4.99 7.90 8.21
N VAL A 191 -3.69 7.86 7.93
CA VAL A 191 -2.81 6.72 8.24
C VAL A 191 -1.64 7.22 9.08
N ALA A 192 -1.67 6.92 10.38
CA ALA A 192 -0.61 7.35 11.28
C ALA A 192 0.76 6.80 10.83
N ASN A 193 1.80 7.65 10.79
CA ASN A 193 3.14 7.26 10.32
C ASN A 193 3.70 6.02 11.03
N VAL A 194 3.43 5.85 12.33
CA VAL A 194 3.85 4.64 13.07
C VAL A 194 3.33 3.34 12.44
N ALA A 195 2.16 3.36 11.80
CA ALA A 195 1.60 2.21 11.10
C ALA A 195 2.37 1.92 9.80
N THR A 196 2.73 2.96 9.05
CA THR A 196 3.60 2.83 7.86
C THR A 196 4.99 2.36 8.23
N GLU A 197 5.61 2.96 9.25
CA GLU A 197 6.96 2.59 9.71
C GLU A 197 7.00 1.14 10.23
N THR A 198 5.97 0.70 10.92
CA THR A 198 5.84 -0.69 11.38
C THR A 198 5.80 -1.64 10.19
N LEU A 199 5.03 -1.30 9.15
CA LEU A 199 5.01 -2.07 7.91
C LEU A 199 6.38 -2.06 7.20
N ALA A 200 7.04 -0.90 7.11
CA ALA A 200 8.34 -0.77 6.48
C ALA A 200 9.41 -1.64 7.18
N ARG A 201 9.41 -1.67 8.51
CA ARG A 201 10.29 -2.58 9.29
C ARG A 201 10.00 -4.04 9.00
N SER A 202 8.72 -4.40 8.86
CA SER A 202 8.29 -5.77 8.55
C SER A 202 8.80 -6.24 7.19
N TYR A 203 8.85 -5.33 6.22
CA TYR A 203 9.42 -5.55 4.90
C TYR A 203 10.95 -5.48 4.83
N ARG A 204 11.64 -5.12 5.93
CA ARG A 204 13.08 -4.78 5.93
C ARG A 204 13.41 -3.70 4.89
N ALA A 205 12.59 -2.65 4.89
CA ALA A 205 12.80 -1.50 4.01
C ALA A 205 14.06 -0.72 4.40
N SER A 206 14.65 -0.09 3.39
CA SER A 206 15.72 0.89 3.57
C SER A 206 15.19 2.29 3.24
N LEU A 207 15.78 3.29 3.87
CA LEU A 207 15.60 4.70 3.53
C LEU A 207 16.65 5.11 2.49
N LEU A 208 16.33 6.17 1.76
CA LEU A 208 17.31 6.85 0.90
C LEU A 208 17.93 8.04 1.65
N PRO A 209 19.12 8.51 1.26
CA PRO A 209 19.85 9.54 2.01
C PRO A 209 19.09 10.86 2.18
N GLY A 210 18.30 11.26 1.17
CA GLY A 210 17.48 12.47 1.20
C GLY A 210 16.15 12.35 1.94
N ASN A 211 15.83 11.16 2.49
CA ASN A 211 14.57 10.97 3.22
C ASN A 211 14.45 12.00 4.37
N ALA A 212 13.26 12.60 4.52
CA ALA A 212 13.07 13.79 5.37
C ALA A 212 13.49 13.62 6.85
N ARG A 213 13.56 12.37 7.34
CA ARG A 213 14.05 12.03 8.67
C ARG A 213 14.60 10.61 8.71
N GLN A 214 15.42 10.34 9.72
CA GLN A 214 15.75 8.96 10.08
C GLN A 214 14.57 8.30 10.79
N ILE A 215 14.39 7.00 10.54
CA ILE A 215 13.34 6.18 11.13
C ILE A 215 14.02 5.03 11.87
N PHE A 216 13.71 4.89 13.16
CA PHE A 216 14.27 3.83 13.98
C PHE A 216 14.07 2.46 13.31
N GLY A 217 15.12 1.65 13.25
CA GLY A 217 15.07 0.27 12.73
C GLY A 217 14.99 0.14 11.21
N LEU A 218 15.19 1.23 10.44
CA LEU A 218 15.40 1.18 8.99
C LEU A 218 16.82 1.70 8.68
N ASP A 219 17.55 0.97 7.87
CA ASP A 219 18.89 1.36 7.42
C ASP A 219 18.80 2.42 6.32
N VAL A 220 19.88 3.18 6.11
CA VAL A 220 20.00 4.13 5.00
C VAL A 220 20.90 3.52 3.93
N GLU A 221 20.37 3.38 2.72
CA GLU A 221 21.08 2.83 1.57
C GLU A 221 21.14 3.85 0.42
N GLN A 222 22.10 3.68 -0.48
CA GLN A 222 22.24 4.58 -1.64
C GLN A 222 21.10 4.37 -2.65
N PRO A 223 20.74 5.39 -3.45
CA PRO A 223 19.84 5.19 -4.58
C PRO A 223 20.49 4.36 -5.69
N ALA A 224 19.68 3.94 -6.66
CA ALA A 224 20.11 3.22 -7.83
C ALA A 224 21.19 3.97 -8.63
N ASN A 225 22.11 3.22 -9.22
CA ASN A 225 23.17 3.71 -10.08
C ASN A 225 23.25 2.86 -11.38
N ALA A 226 24.39 2.90 -12.07
CA ALA A 226 24.58 2.14 -13.31
C ALA A 226 24.63 0.61 -13.08
N GLU A 227 25.20 0.16 -11.97
CA GLU A 227 25.48 -1.24 -11.66
C GLU A 227 24.47 -1.88 -10.71
N TRP A 228 23.71 -1.06 -9.97
CA TRP A 228 22.77 -1.51 -8.95
C TRP A 228 21.45 -0.74 -9.02
N ASP A 229 20.34 -1.46 -8.91
CA ASP A 229 18.97 -0.91 -9.04
C ASP A 229 18.45 -0.23 -7.76
N GLY A 230 19.29 -0.09 -6.73
CA GLY A 230 18.90 0.43 -5.41
C GLY A 230 18.34 -0.66 -4.49
N PRO A 231 17.83 -0.27 -3.30
CA PRO A 231 17.34 -1.22 -2.30
C PRO A 231 16.16 -2.04 -2.81
N HIS A 232 16.05 -3.29 -2.34
CA HIS A 232 14.95 -4.18 -2.77
C HIS A 232 13.59 -3.70 -2.27
N THR A 233 13.55 -3.19 -1.04
CA THR A 233 12.38 -2.56 -0.44
C THR A 233 12.78 -1.17 0.06
N THR A 234 12.04 -0.14 -0.34
CA THR A 234 12.35 1.25 0.04
C THR A 234 11.14 1.93 0.66
N LEU A 235 11.35 2.77 1.67
CA LEU A 235 10.38 3.76 2.15
C LEU A 235 10.88 5.17 1.86
N THR A 236 10.02 6.00 1.27
CA THR A 236 10.26 7.44 1.09
C THR A 236 9.13 8.23 1.75
N GLU A 237 9.48 9.16 2.64
CA GLU A 237 8.53 10.02 3.33
C GLU A 237 8.65 11.48 2.87
N LEU A 238 7.51 12.12 2.57
CA LEU A 238 7.40 13.58 2.58
C LEU A 238 7.13 14.06 4.00
N TYR A 239 7.69 15.20 4.39
CA TYR A 239 7.42 15.79 5.70
C TYR A 239 6.65 17.10 5.56
N PHE A 240 5.46 17.16 6.17
CA PHE A 240 4.58 18.32 6.12
C PHE A 240 4.66 19.12 7.43
N GLU A 241 5.40 20.23 7.42
CA GLU A 241 5.82 20.93 8.63
C GLU A 241 4.66 21.40 9.51
N GLN A 242 3.65 22.04 8.91
CA GLN A 242 2.50 22.57 9.64
C GLN A 242 1.64 21.43 10.23
N GLU A 243 1.33 20.40 9.45
CA GLU A 243 0.53 19.26 9.91
C GLU A 243 1.23 18.46 11.01
N VAL A 244 2.56 18.36 10.98
CA VAL A 244 3.32 17.73 12.07
C VAL A 244 3.21 18.55 13.35
N LYS A 245 3.37 19.87 13.29
CA LYS A 245 3.20 20.75 14.46
C LYS A 245 1.80 20.63 15.06
N GLU A 246 0.77 20.65 14.22
CA GLU A 246 -0.64 20.50 14.63
C GLU A 246 -0.96 19.10 15.22
N SER A 247 -0.22 18.06 14.80
CA SER A 247 -0.42 16.68 15.27
C SER A 247 0.17 16.43 16.68
N VAL A 248 1.22 17.15 17.07
CA VAL A 248 1.92 16.96 18.37
C VAL A 248 1.01 17.29 19.56
N ASP A 249 0.07 18.21 19.38
CA ASP A 249 -0.89 18.63 20.42
C ASP A 249 -2.05 17.63 20.60
N LYS A 250 -2.26 16.71 19.65
CA LYS A 250 -3.40 15.78 19.61
C LYS A 250 -3.07 14.34 19.99
N ARG A 251 -2.03 14.11 20.79
CA ARG A 251 -1.56 12.75 21.15
C ARG A 251 -2.63 11.84 21.75
N ILE A 252 -3.70 12.42 22.34
CA ILE A 252 -4.77 11.71 23.07
C ILE A 252 -6.11 11.69 22.29
N SER A 253 -6.25 12.48 21.21
CA SER A 253 -7.49 12.58 20.44
C SER A 253 -7.34 12.04 19.01
N ILE A 254 -8.47 11.82 18.33
CA ILE A 254 -8.47 11.58 16.88
C ILE A 254 -7.96 12.87 16.21
N PRO A 255 -7.05 12.78 15.22
CA PRO A 255 -6.55 13.96 14.52
C PRO A 255 -7.67 14.59 13.67
N ASP A 256 -7.58 15.91 13.45
CA ASP A 256 -8.46 16.55 12.47
C ASP A 256 -8.03 16.10 11.07
N PHE A 257 -9.00 16.03 10.17
CA PHE A 257 -8.71 15.72 8.77
C PHE A 257 -7.78 16.76 8.16
N ASN A 258 -6.76 16.28 7.43
CA ASN A 258 -5.86 17.08 6.62
C ASN A 258 -5.60 16.42 5.25
N ASN A 259 -4.98 17.16 4.33
CA ASN A 259 -4.78 16.71 2.95
C ASN A 259 -3.51 15.88 2.73
N VAL A 260 -2.67 15.66 3.75
CA VAL A 260 -1.39 14.95 3.61
C VAL A 260 -1.57 13.60 2.92
N HIS A 261 -2.59 12.84 3.34
CA HIS A 261 -2.95 11.55 2.75
C HIS A 261 -3.13 11.59 1.22
N HIS A 262 -3.69 12.70 0.72
CA HIS A 262 -3.92 12.91 -0.70
C HIS A 262 -2.73 13.55 -1.41
N CYS A 263 -1.95 14.39 -0.73
CA CYS A 263 -0.84 15.09 -1.37
C CYS A 263 0.36 14.19 -1.68
N VAL A 264 0.58 13.12 -0.91
CA VAL A 264 1.71 12.20 -1.13
C VAL A 264 1.78 11.66 -2.56
N HIS A 265 0.69 11.09 -3.08
CA HIS A 265 0.67 10.54 -4.44
C HIS A 265 0.51 11.60 -5.54
N ARG A 266 0.36 12.88 -5.15
CA ARG A 266 0.25 14.02 -6.08
C ARG A 266 1.54 14.81 -6.20
N ASP A 267 2.41 14.70 -5.22
CA ASP A 267 3.71 15.35 -5.18
C ASP A 267 4.56 15.00 -6.41
N SER A 268 5.20 15.99 -7.02
CA SER A 268 6.00 15.81 -8.24
C SER A 268 7.18 14.89 -8.01
N ALA A 269 7.88 15.05 -6.89
CA ALA A 269 9.08 14.27 -6.58
C ALA A 269 8.73 12.78 -6.42
N LEU A 270 7.63 12.49 -5.72
CA LEU A 270 7.16 11.11 -5.54
C LEU A 270 6.56 10.51 -6.82
N LYS A 271 5.93 11.30 -7.67
CA LYS A 271 5.48 10.86 -9.01
C LYS A 271 6.66 10.48 -9.90
N GLU A 272 7.72 11.28 -9.90
CA GLU A 272 8.93 11.00 -10.67
C GLU A 272 9.61 9.71 -10.20
N GLN A 273 9.74 9.52 -8.88
CA GLN A 273 10.24 8.28 -8.29
C GLN A 273 9.38 7.08 -8.71
N LEU A 274 8.05 7.23 -8.65
CA LEU A 274 7.08 6.20 -9.02
C LEU A 274 7.21 5.82 -10.49
N ILE A 275 7.27 6.81 -11.40
CA ILE A 275 7.44 6.57 -12.85
C ILE A 275 8.73 5.81 -13.10
N LYS A 276 9.84 6.26 -12.49
CA LYS A 276 11.14 5.61 -12.67
C LYS A 276 11.14 4.15 -12.20
N PHE A 277 10.49 3.88 -11.06
CA PHE A 277 10.36 2.54 -10.51
C PHE A 277 9.44 1.64 -11.36
N ILE A 278 8.34 2.18 -11.90
CA ILE A 278 7.45 1.46 -12.84
C ILE A 278 8.18 1.12 -14.14
N ASP A 279 8.98 2.03 -14.67
CA ASP A 279 9.61 1.83 -15.99
C ASP A 279 10.84 0.92 -15.88
N THR A 280 11.67 1.13 -14.85
CA THR A 280 13.01 0.53 -14.81
C THR A 280 13.25 -0.39 -13.62
N GLY A 281 12.43 -0.33 -12.58
CA GLY A 281 12.66 -1.03 -11.31
C GLY A 281 13.73 -0.40 -10.43
N LYS A 282 14.39 0.66 -10.94
CA LYS A 282 15.38 1.43 -10.19
C LYS A 282 14.71 2.35 -9.19
N VAL A 283 15.24 2.36 -7.97
CA VAL A 283 14.82 3.29 -6.91
C VAL A 283 15.71 4.52 -6.97
N VAL A 284 15.14 5.67 -7.30
CA VAL A 284 15.83 6.97 -7.24
C VAL A 284 15.50 7.68 -5.93
N ASP A 285 16.41 8.55 -5.47
CA ASP A 285 16.16 9.46 -4.35
C ASP A 285 15.50 10.73 -4.88
N PRO A 286 14.20 10.96 -4.60
CA PRO A 286 13.49 12.13 -5.10
C PRO A 286 13.72 13.36 -4.22
N CYS A 287 14.43 13.22 -3.09
CA CYS A 287 14.51 14.23 -2.05
C CYS A 287 15.88 14.94 -2.01
N THR A 288 16.71 14.81 -3.04
CA THR A 288 18.09 15.34 -3.01
C THR A 288 18.15 16.87 -2.93
N ASP A 289 17.15 17.55 -3.48
CA ASP A 289 17.19 19.01 -3.65
C ASP A 289 16.50 19.75 -2.50
N ASP A 290 15.47 19.14 -1.90
CA ASP A 290 14.58 19.78 -0.91
C ASP A 290 14.36 18.94 0.36
N ASN A 291 15.05 17.81 0.51
CA ASN A 291 14.90 16.85 1.61
C ASN A 291 13.44 16.38 1.81
N CYS A 292 12.63 16.39 0.75
CA CYS A 292 11.22 16.03 0.79
C CYS A 292 10.41 16.81 1.83
N TRP A 293 10.81 18.06 2.08
CA TRP A 293 10.13 18.96 2.99
C TRP A 293 9.05 19.76 2.29
N ARG A 294 7.86 19.83 2.89
CA ARG A 294 6.72 20.63 2.43
C ARG A 294 6.24 21.49 3.58
N GLU A 295 5.97 22.76 3.32
CA GLU A 295 5.48 23.66 4.36
C GLU A 295 4.09 23.22 4.86
N ARG A 296 3.17 22.91 3.94
CA ARG A 296 1.78 22.50 4.23
C ARG A 296 1.21 21.60 3.15
N ALA A 297 0.25 20.74 3.51
CA ALA A 297 -0.58 20.01 2.55
C ALA A 297 -1.71 20.92 2.01
N SER A 298 -1.50 21.52 0.84
CA SER A 298 -2.50 22.40 0.20
C SER A 298 -3.75 21.64 -0.26
N ASN A 299 -4.86 22.34 -0.50
CA ASN A 299 -6.08 21.72 -1.05
C ASN A 299 -5.90 21.17 -2.48
N HIS A 300 -4.88 21.64 -3.20
CA HIS A 300 -4.66 21.22 -4.59
C HIS A 300 -3.60 20.15 -4.72
N CYS A 301 -2.62 20.11 -3.80
CA CYS A 301 -1.40 19.32 -3.93
C CYS A 301 -0.82 19.51 -5.35
#